data_AF-A0A8D0KVN3-F1
#
_entry.id   AF-A0A8D0KVN3-F1
#
_cell.length_a   1.000
_cell.length_b   1.000
_cell.length_c   1.000
_cell.angle_alpha   90.00
_cell.angle_beta   90.00
_cell.angle_gamma   90.00
#
_symmetry.space_group_name_H-M   'P 1'
#
loop_
_entity.id
_entity.type
_entity.pdbx_description
1 polymer ?
#
loop_
_entity_poly.entity_id
_entity_poly.type
_entity_poly.pdbx_seq_one_letter_code
_entity_poly.pdbx_strand_id
1 'polypeptide(L)' 'CPQVCQIVVKSVHDELQPYLRTLPVTARIDARAGIDYSLVAPPTATAQSLDVDLKVRGCPGKA' A
#
# COMPACT_ATOMS: atom_id res chain seq x y z
N CYS A 1 -8.78 28.17 -11.13
CA CYS A 1 -8.33 28.47 -9.75
C CYS A 1 -6.99 27.77 -9.46
N PRO A 2 -5.84 28.43 -9.62
CA PRO A 2 -4.51 27.80 -9.49
C PRO A 2 -4.16 27.35 -8.06
N GLN A 3 -4.70 28.01 -7.03
CA GLN A 3 -4.45 27.66 -5.61
C GLN A 3 -5.03 26.30 -5.22
N VAL A 4 -6.22 25.94 -5.74
CA VAL A 4 -6.85 24.64 -5.47
C VAL A 4 -5.96 23.51 -5.99
N CYS A 5 -5.40 23.65 -7.19
CA CYS A 5 -4.49 22.66 -7.75
C CYS A 5 -3.23 22.48 -6.89
N GLN A 6 -2.66 23.56 -6.36
CA GLN A 6 -1.50 23.49 -5.45
C GLN A 6 -1.82 22.74 -4.15
N ILE A 7 -2.98 23.00 -3.56
CA ILE A 7 -3.44 22.29 -2.35
C ILE A 7 -3.60 20.79 -2.63
N VAL A 8 -4.23 20.44 -3.76
CA VAL A 8 -4.44 19.03 -4.14
C VAL A 8 -3.11 18.31 -4.34
N VAL A 9 -2.18 18.89 -5.11
CA VAL A 9 -0.86 18.28 -5.35
C VAL A 9 -0.11 18.08 -4.03
N LYS A 10 -0.12 19.09 -3.15
CA LYS A 10 0.52 19.00 -1.85
C LYS A 10 -0.09 17.92 -0.97
N SER A 11 -1.43 17.86 -0.90
CA SER A 11 -2.14 16.85 -0.09
C SER A 11 -1.88 15.43 -0.60
N VAL A 12 -1.83 15.24 -1.92
CA VAL A 12 -1.50 13.94 -2.53
C VAL A 12 -0.09 13.49 -2.15
N HIS A 13 0.88 14.40 -2.21
CA HIS A 13 2.28 14.07 -1.93
C HIS A 13 2.56 13.90 -0.43
N ASP A 14 2.05 14.81 0.41
CA ASP A 14 2.42 14.91 1.82
C ASP A 14 1.56 14.01 2.72
N GLU A 15 0.34 13.66 2.29
CA GLU A 15 -0.60 12.88 3.11
C GLU A 15 -0.99 11.55 2.46
N LEU A 16 -1.55 11.58 1.24
CA LEU A 16 -2.09 10.38 0.61
C LEU A 16 -1.01 9.35 0.28
N GLN A 17 0.11 9.78 -0.33
CA GLN A 17 1.18 8.87 -0.70
C GLN A 17 1.84 8.20 0.53
N PRO A 18 2.14 8.91 1.63
CA PRO A 18 2.59 8.29 2.88
C PRO A 18 1.55 7.36 3.49
N TYR A 19 0.26 7.73 3.48
CA TYR A 19 -0.82 6.89 4.01
C TYR A 19 -0.89 5.55 3.27
N LEU A 20 -0.82 5.53 1.93
CA LEU A 20 -0.82 4.28 1.17
C LEU A 20 0.39 3.38 1.49
N ARG A 21 1.52 3.94 1.94
CA ARG A 21 2.71 3.19 2.35
C ARG A 21 2.59 2.56 3.74
N THR A 22 1.54 2.85 4.51
CA THR A 22 1.29 2.19 5.81
C THR A 22 0.63 0.82 5.66
N LEU A 23 0.27 0.41 4.43
CA LEU A 23 -0.18 -0.95 4.17
C LEU A 23 0.90 -1.95 4.63
N PRO A 24 0.54 -2.95 5.46
CA PRO A 24 1.53 -3.84 6.05
C PRO A 24 2.13 -4.75 4.98
N VAL A 25 3.39 -4.51 4.63
CA VAL A 25 4.18 -5.39 3.74
C VAL A 25 4.40 -6.76 4.37
N THR A 26 4.42 -6.84 5.70
CA THR A 26 4.36 -8.11 6.42
C THR A 26 3.29 -8.02 7.51
N ALA A 27 2.17 -8.72 7.32
CA ALA A 27 1.15 -8.85 8.35
C ALA A 27 1.52 -10.00 9.28
N ARG A 28 1.65 -9.74 10.57
CA ARG A 28 1.85 -10.81 11.57
C ARG A 28 0.53 -11.54 11.80
N ILE A 29 0.57 -12.86 11.71
CA ILE A 29 -0.58 -13.72 12.07
C ILE A 29 -0.45 -14.12 13.53
N ASP A 30 0.75 -14.52 13.95
CA ASP A 30 1.07 -14.92 15.31
C ASP A 30 2.55 -14.65 15.64
N ALA A 31 3.04 -15.16 16.77
CA ALA A 31 4.42 -14.98 17.22
C ALA A 31 5.47 -15.66 16.31
N ARG A 32 5.08 -16.64 15.48
CA ARG A 32 5.95 -17.47 14.66
C ARG A 32 5.67 -17.35 13.15
N ALA A 33 4.59 -16.69 12.75
CA ALA A 33 4.18 -16.60 11.37
C ALA A 33 3.68 -15.21 10.98
N GLY A 34 4.08 -14.78 9.79
CA GLY A 34 3.53 -13.62 9.10
C GLY A 34 3.25 -13.94 7.63
N ILE A 35 2.62 -13.00 6.93
CA ILE A 35 2.40 -13.04 5.50
C ILE A 35 3.06 -11.81 4.89
N ASP A 36 3.94 -12.03 3.92
CA ASP A 36 4.49 -10.99 3.07
C ASP A 36 3.46 -10.61 2.00
N TYR A 37 2.87 -9.42 2.17
CA TYR A 37 1.95 -8.72 1.28
C TYR A 37 2.63 -7.61 0.48
N SER A 38 3.92 -7.75 0.15
CA SER A 38 4.59 -6.84 -0.78
C SER A 38 3.83 -6.72 -2.10
N LEU A 39 3.78 -5.52 -2.68
CA LEU A 39 3.31 -5.33 -4.05
C LEU A 39 4.20 -6.11 -5.01
N VAL A 40 3.60 -6.90 -5.90
CA VAL A 40 4.33 -7.61 -6.98
C VAL A 40 4.28 -6.86 -8.30
N ALA A 41 3.37 -5.89 -8.42
CA ALA A 41 3.21 -4.99 -9.54
C ALA A 41 2.63 -3.64 -9.08
N PRO A 42 2.74 -2.57 -9.89
CA PRO A 42 1.98 -1.33 -9.66
C PRO A 42 0.46 -1.59 -9.69
N PRO A 43 -0.36 -0.82 -8.95
CA PRO A 43 -1.82 -0.90 -9.04
C PRO A 43 -2.33 -0.66 -10.46
N THR A 44 -3.28 -1.46 -10.91
CA THR A 44 -3.90 -1.36 -12.24
C THR A 44 -5.30 -0.78 -12.11
N ALA A 45 -5.52 0.39 -12.72
CA ALA A 45 -6.84 0.99 -12.78
C ALA A 45 -7.62 0.43 -13.97
N THR A 46 -8.85 -0.04 -13.72
CA THR A 46 -9.81 -0.44 -14.74
C THR A 46 -10.99 0.54 -14.77
N ALA A 47 -11.96 0.31 -15.63
CA ALA A 47 -13.17 1.13 -15.67
C ALA A 47 -14.03 1.02 -14.39
N GLN A 48 -13.85 -0.05 -13.60
CA GLN A 48 -14.74 -0.41 -12.49
C GLN A 48 -14.01 -0.72 -11.19
N SER A 49 -12.69 -0.96 -11.25
CA SER A 49 -11.88 -1.38 -10.11
C SER A 49 -10.50 -0.72 -10.11
N LEU A 50 -9.87 -0.77 -8.94
CA LEU A 50 -8.44 -0.55 -8.79
C LEU A 50 -7.86 -1.85 -8.24
N ASP A 51 -7.15 -2.58 -9.09
CA ASP A 51 -6.60 -3.88 -8.75
C ASP A 51 -5.19 -3.72 -8.19
N VAL A 52 -4.92 -4.38 -7.06
CA VAL A 52 -3.66 -4.29 -6.32
C VAL A 52 -3.10 -5.69 -6.12
N ASP A 53 -2.05 -6.03 -6.86
CA ASP A 53 -1.44 -7.35 -6.81
C ASP A 53 -0.46 -7.45 -5.64
N LEU A 54 -0.80 -8.31 -4.68
CA LEU A 54 -0.01 -8.56 -3.48
C LEU A 54 0.61 -9.95 -3.52
N LYS A 55 1.83 -10.04 -3.00
CA LYS A 55 2.44 -11.32 -2.66
C LYS A 55 1.63 -11.98 -1.54
N VAL A 56 1.55 -13.30 -1.56
CA VAL A 56 0.96 -14.07 -0.45
C VAL A 56 1.93 -15.18 -0.11
N ARG A 57 3.03 -14.80 0.57
CA ARG A 57 4.06 -15.74 1.01
C ARG A 57 4.11 -15.77 2.53
N GLY A 58 4.06 -16.97 3.12
CA GLY A 58 4.35 -17.14 4.55
C GLY A 58 5.79 -16.72 4.87
N CYS A 59 5.95 -15.83 5.85
CA CYS A 59 7.22 -15.44 6.43
C CYS A 59 7.36 -16.05 7.83
N PRO A 60 8.49 -16.70 8.15
CA PRO A 60 8.75 -17.10 9.52
C PRO A 60 8.84 -15.85 10.40
N GLY A 61 8.09 -15.87 11.50
CA GLY A 61 8.15 -14.87 12.56
C GLY A 61 9.53 -14.92 13.22
N LYS A 62 10.10 -13.75 13.51
CA LYS A 62 11.26 -13.67 14.39
C LYS A 62 10.81 -14.07 15.79
N ALA A 63 11.37 -15.17 16.30
CA ALA A 63 11.25 -15.61 17.69
C ALA A 63 11.73 -14.53 18.66
#